data_AF-A0A7F8QJF6-F1
#
_entry.id   AF-A0A7F8QJF6-F1
#
_cell.length_a   1.000
_cell.length_b   1.000
_cell.length_c   1.000
_cell.angle_alpha   90.00
_cell.angle_beta   90.00
_cell.angle_gamma   90.00
#
_symmetry.space_group_name_H-M   'P 1'
#
loop_
_entity.id
_entity.type
_entity.pdbx_description
1 polymer ?
#
loop_
_entity_poly.entity_id
_entity_poly.type
_entity_poly.pdbx_seq_one_letter_code
_entity_poly.pdbx_strand_id
1 'polypeptide(L)'
;MDDLGENTTVLSTLRSLNNFISQRVEAGSGLDASASAPSSLQMQYQQSMQLEERAERIRSKSQVVQVEREKMQMELSHKRARVELERAASTSARRYEREVDRNQELLTRIRQLQEREAEAEEKMKEQLERHRLCKQSLDAAGQKLREKEDGLAAAGETISALKARVSELQWSVMNQEMQVKSLESERQELKEQLALQHKKCQEANQKVQELQASQEARADQEQRIRDLEQKLSLQEQDAAVVKNMKSELVRLPKMERELKQLREESAYLREMRETNGLLREEVEGLRRRLGRQEKMQESLVVLELEKERLLAKLQSWERLEQTTGLSISARGLEKALQQLQEEVRQVSSQLLEERKKRETQEALARRLQKRVLLLTKAQLSQALEELGGQKQRADMLEMEVKMLQSQSSTAEQSFPLSREEASSLRYISTCGLRACLSESRSVHSEPSAWTLGSAPPALRGVPGSAFCAGAAGACPEPGTNGPISEELLTGRFPNVSQAAFSPCVRPAQNTPVSPEAFPILLTLS
;
A
#
# COMPACT_ATOMS: atom_id res chain seq x y z
N MET A 1 -41.55 165.34 88.35
CA MET A 1 -42.71 166.23 88.54
C MET A 1 -42.18 167.37 89.34
N ASP A 2 -41.53 168.24 88.60
CA ASP A 2 -40.75 169.35 89.07
C ASP A 2 -41.54 170.56 88.59
N ASP A 3 -41.77 171.53 89.47
CA ASP A 3 -41.48 172.92 89.17
C ASP A 3 -41.69 173.77 90.43
N LEU A 4 -40.67 174.54 90.79
CA LEU A 4 -40.69 175.45 91.94
C LEU A 4 -41.23 176.82 91.52
N GLY A 5 -42.56 176.98 91.61
CA GLY A 5 -43.24 178.24 91.36
C GLY A 5 -43.16 179.23 92.54
N GLU A 6 -42.34 180.27 92.36
CA GLU A 6 -42.56 181.64 92.88
C GLU A 6 -42.57 181.89 94.41
N ASN A 7 -41.38 182.20 94.95
CA ASN A 7 -41.21 182.87 96.26
C ASN A 7 -41.59 184.38 96.24
N THR A 8 -42.66 184.76 95.55
CA THR A 8 -43.07 186.17 95.36
C THR A 8 -43.87 186.74 96.53
N THR A 9 -44.58 185.88 97.28
CA THR A 9 -45.45 186.27 98.41
C THR A 9 -44.68 186.75 99.65
N VAL A 10 -43.51 186.19 99.94
CA VAL A 10 -42.70 186.56 101.12
C VAL A 10 -42.16 188.00 101.02
N LEU A 11 -41.93 188.49 99.80
CA LEU A 11 -41.46 189.87 99.56
C LEU A 11 -42.58 190.92 99.59
N SER A 12 -43.85 190.52 99.47
CA SER A 12 -44.99 191.45 99.58
C SER A 12 -45.41 191.70 101.03
N THR A 13 -45.38 190.66 101.88
CA THR A 13 -45.71 190.77 103.32
C THR A 13 -44.72 191.64 104.08
N LEU A 14 -43.41 191.51 103.81
CA LEU A 14 -42.38 192.38 104.39
C LEU A 14 -42.57 193.86 104.01
N ARG A 15 -43.09 194.14 102.81
CA ARG A 15 -43.35 195.52 102.35
C ARG A 15 -44.60 196.12 102.98
N SER A 16 -45.63 195.33 103.31
CA SER A 16 -46.84 195.83 103.96
C SER A 16 -46.61 196.18 105.44
N LEU A 17 -45.82 195.37 106.16
CA LEU A 17 -45.50 195.62 107.58
C LEU A 17 -44.77 196.94 107.82
N ASN A 18 -43.86 197.33 106.93
CA ASN A 18 -43.08 198.57 107.09
C ASN A 18 -43.97 199.83 107.03
N ASN A 19 -44.96 199.85 106.12
CA ASN A 19 -45.96 200.94 106.08
C ASN A 19 -46.85 200.96 107.32
N PHE A 20 -47.17 199.80 107.91
CA PHE A 20 -48.14 199.68 109.01
C PHE A 20 -47.60 200.23 110.34
N ILE A 21 -46.28 200.19 110.55
CA ILE A 21 -45.64 200.70 111.78
C ILE A 21 -45.55 202.24 111.74
N SER A 22 -45.31 202.84 110.57
CA SER A 22 -45.10 204.30 110.42
C SER A 22 -46.35 205.18 110.60
N GLN A 23 -47.55 204.61 110.74
CA GLN A 23 -48.82 205.37 110.81
C GLN A 23 -49.49 205.38 112.19
N ARG A 24 -48.83 204.91 113.26
CA ARG A 24 -49.47 204.70 114.58
C ARG A 24 -49.01 205.65 115.69
N VAL A 25 -48.50 206.82 115.33
CA VAL A 25 -48.09 207.89 116.26
C VAL A 25 -48.90 209.15 115.95
N GLU A 26 -49.34 209.81 117.02
CA GLU A 26 -50.09 211.09 117.08
C GLU A 26 -51.58 211.14 116.69
N ALA A 27 -52.31 211.97 117.46
CA ALA A 27 -53.72 212.39 117.39
C ALA A 27 -54.83 211.37 117.75
N GLY A 28 -55.58 211.65 118.85
CA GLY A 28 -56.74 210.82 119.25
C GLY A 28 -57.38 211.07 120.63
N SER A 29 -57.21 212.24 121.25
CA SER A 29 -57.98 212.65 122.46
C SER A 29 -59.32 213.27 122.02
N GLY A 30 -60.44 213.20 122.75
CA GLY A 30 -60.79 212.64 124.06
C GLY A 30 -62.20 213.15 124.45
N LEU A 31 -62.75 212.83 125.63
CA LEU A 31 -63.87 213.59 126.26
C LEU A 31 -64.12 213.18 127.73
N ASP A 32 -64.66 214.11 128.52
CA ASP A 32 -64.66 214.13 129.99
C ASP A 32 -65.84 213.43 130.69
N ALA A 33 -65.67 213.08 131.98
CA ALA A 33 -66.56 213.52 133.08
C ALA A 33 -66.13 213.07 134.50
N SER A 34 -65.87 214.05 135.38
CA SER A 34 -66.10 214.09 136.84
C SER A 34 -66.04 212.80 137.73
N ALA A 35 -64.97 212.71 138.52
CA ALA A 35 -64.91 212.40 139.96
C ALA A 35 -65.95 211.47 140.65
N SER A 36 -65.48 210.33 141.17
CA SER A 36 -65.42 210.06 142.64
C SER A 36 -64.82 208.68 143.00
N ALA A 37 -64.24 208.60 144.22
CA ALA A 37 -63.79 207.41 144.95
C ALA A 37 -62.68 206.50 144.34
N PRO A 38 -61.88 205.78 145.17
CA PRO A 38 -60.78 204.93 144.68
C PRO A 38 -61.19 203.59 144.01
N SER A 39 -62.49 203.31 143.86
CA SER A 39 -63.02 201.99 143.50
C SER A 39 -63.23 201.73 142.00
N SER A 40 -63.21 202.78 141.17
CA SER A 40 -63.55 202.67 139.73
C SER A 40 -62.59 201.77 138.93
N LEU A 41 -61.28 201.94 139.12
CA LEU A 41 -60.24 201.24 138.36
C LEU A 41 -60.27 199.71 138.58
N GLN A 42 -60.64 199.28 139.79
CA GLN A 42 -60.80 197.87 140.14
C GLN A 42 -61.97 197.21 139.37
N MET A 43 -63.10 197.93 139.23
CA MET A 43 -64.25 197.46 138.46
C MET A 43 -63.91 197.34 136.96
N GLN A 44 -63.16 198.30 136.41
CA GLN A 44 -62.73 198.24 135.01
C GLN A 44 -61.77 197.08 134.73
N TYR A 45 -60.82 196.81 135.64
CA TYR A 45 -59.94 195.63 135.56
C TYR A 45 -60.73 194.32 135.64
N GLN A 46 -61.71 194.21 136.55
CA GLN A 46 -62.61 193.05 136.64
C GLN A 46 -63.45 192.85 135.36
N GLN A 47 -63.93 193.92 134.74
CA GLN A 47 -64.64 193.83 133.45
C GLN A 47 -63.70 193.39 132.32
N SER A 48 -62.46 193.92 132.27
CA SER A 48 -61.44 193.50 131.30
C SER A 48 -61.11 192.01 131.45
N MET A 49 -60.85 191.56 132.67
CA MET A 49 -60.64 190.14 133.00
C MET A 49 -61.82 189.27 132.54
N GLN A 50 -63.06 189.68 132.82
CA GLN A 50 -64.24 188.93 132.37
C GLN A 50 -64.39 188.90 130.84
N LEU A 51 -64.00 189.95 130.11
CA LEU A 51 -64.01 189.95 128.65
C LEU A 51 -62.90 189.08 128.08
N GLU A 52 -61.71 189.08 128.71
CA GLU A 52 -60.59 188.24 128.35
C GLU A 52 -60.90 186.76 128.61
N GLU A 53 -61.42 186.40 129.78
CA GLU A 53 -61.95 185.07 130.08
C GLU A 53 -63.03 184.63 129.08
N ARG A 54 -63.94 185.53 128.68
CA ARG A 54 -64.94 185.22 127.64
C ARG A 54 -64.27 184.96 126.29
N ALA A 55 -63.26 185.75 125.92
CA ALA A 55 -62.48 185.53 124.72
C ALA A 55 -61.69 184.20 124.79
N GLU A 56 -61.13 183.82 125.94
CA GLU A 56 -60.47 182.53 126.16
C GLU A 56 -61.44 181.36 126.10
N ARG A 57 -62.63 181.49 126.72
CA ARG A 57 -63.72 180.50 126.63
C ARG A 57 -64.23 180.35 125.19
N ILE A 58 -64.12 181.38 124.35
CA ILE A 58 -64.40 181.30 122.90
C ILE A 58 -63.21 180.65 122.17
N ARG A 59 -61.97 181.12 122.37
CA ARG A 59 -60.75 180.57 121.75
C ARG A 59 -60.62 179.07 122.00
N SER A 60 -60.77 178.63 123.25
CA SER A 60 -60.72 177.22 123.65
C SER A 60 -61.86 176.39 123.04
N LYS A 61 -63.09 176.90 123.00
CA LYS A 61 -64.20 176.22 122.29
C LYS A 61 -63.95 176.11 120.79
N SER A 62 -63.42 177.17 120.15
CA SER A 62 -63.03 177.14 118.74
C SER A 62 -61.90 176.14 118.49
N GLN A 63 -60.91 176.06 119.39
CA GLN A 63 -59.81 175.09 119.32
C GLN A 63 -60.30 173.65 119.50
N VAL A 64 -61.23 173.40 120.44
CA VAL A 64 -61.89 172.09 120.59
C VAL A 64 -62.63 171.71 119.32
N VAL A 65 -63.49 172.59 118.79
CA VAL A 65 -64.23 172.33 117.54
C VAL A 65 -63.31 172.14 116.33
N GLN A 66 -62.15 172.81 116.30
CA GLN A 66 -61.13 172.58 115.27
C GLN A 66 -60.46 171.20 115.43
N VAL A 67 -60.00 170.85 116.63
CA VAL A 67 -59.39 169.54 116.92
C VAL A 67 -60.39 168.39 116.72
N GLU A 68 -61.68 168.60 116.98
CA GLU A 68 -62.75 167.64 116.66
C GLU A 68 -62.92 167.44 115.14
N ARG A 69 -62.86 168.51 114.34
CA ARG A 69 -62.87 168.43 112.87
C ARG A 69 -61.64 167.73 112.33
N GLU A 70 -60.45 168.06 112.84
CA GLU A 70 -59.18 167.44 112.46
C GLU A 70 -59.16 165.96 112.86
N LYS A 71 -59.63 165.61 114.06
CA LYS A 71 -59.84 164.22 114.49
C LYS A 71 -60.80 163.49 113.57
N MET A 72 -61.96 164.06 113.24
CA MET A 72 -62.93 163.44 112.34
C MET A 72 -62.34 163.24 110.93
N GLN A 73 -61.60 164.22 110.42
CA GLN A 73 -60.89 164.14 109.15
C GLN A 73 -59.81 163.04 109.15
N MET A 74 -59.04 162.91 110.24
CA MET A 74 -58.02 161.87 110.40
C MET A 74 -58.60 160.47 110.66
N GLU A 75 -59.72 160.37 111.36
CA GLU A 75 -60.48 159.12 111.44
C GLU A 75 -61.00 158.69 110.07
N LEU A 76 -61.52 159.62 109.28
CA LEU A 76 -61.99 159.35 107.92
C LEU A 76 -60.84 159.01 106.95
N SER A 77 -59.67 159.66 107.07
CA SER A 77 -58.50 159.33 106.26
C SER A 77 -57.92 157.95 106.62
N HIS A 78 -57.82 157.61 107.92
CA HIS A 78 -57.41 156.29 108.37
C HIS A 78 -58.41 155.19 107.95
N LYS A 79 -59.72 155.45 108.05
CA LYS A 79 -60.77 154.53 107.56
C LYS A 79 -60.66 154.30 106.04
N ARG A 80 -60.36 155.34 105.25
CA ARG A 80 -60.09 155.23 103.80
C ARG A 80 -58.82 154.42 103.52
N ALA A 81 -57.70 154.80 104.12
CA ALA A 81 -56.42 154.11 103.93
C ALA A 81 -56.48 152.62 104.31
N ARG A 82 -57.19 152.28 105.40
CA ARG A 82 -57.44 150.88 105.77
C ARG A 82 -58.24 150.14 104.68
N VAL A 83 -59.34 150.72 104.20
CA VAL A 83 -60.17 150.11 103.13
C VAL A 83 -59.40 150.00 101.81
N GLU A 84 -58.52 150.95 101.52
CA GLU A 84 -57.62 150.93 100.35
C GLU A 84 -56.56 149.82 100.47
N LEU A 85 -55.96 149.62 101.65
CA LEU A 85 -55.04 148.52 101.93
C LEU A 85 -55.75 147.15 101.91
N GLU A 86 -56.93 147.03 102.50
CA GLU A 86 -57.73 145.79 102.45
C GLU A 86 -58.17 145.45 101.01
N ARG A 87 -58.51 146.46 100.20
CA ARG A 87 -58.74 146.30 98.76
C ARG A 87 -57.47 145.90 98.01
N ALA A 88 -56.34 146.55 98.28
CA ALA A 88 -55.06 146.22 97.66
C ALA A 88 -54.66 144.76 97.95
N ALA A 89 -54.72 144.33 99.21
CA ALA A 89 -54.49 142.96 99.64
C ALA A 89 -55.49 141.96 99.01
N SER A 90 -56.77 142.34 98.92
CA SER A 90 -57.78 141.53 98.21
C SER A 90 -57.48 141.39 96.71
N THR A 91 -56.93 142.44 96.07
CA THR A 91 -56.53 142.37 94.66
C THR A 91 -55.21 141.63 94.43
N SER A 92 -54.27 141.63 95.39
CA SER A 92 -53.03 140.85 95.29
C SER A 92 -53.30 139.37 95.57
N ALA A 93 -54.10 139.02 96.58
CA ALA A 93 -54.57 137.65 96.81
C ALA A 93 -55.22 137.06 95.55
N ARG A 94 -56.18 137.78 94.95
CA ARG A 94 -56.80 137.40 93.67
C ARG A 94 -55.85 137.38 92.46
N ARG A 95 -54.69 138.03 92.53
CA ARG A 95 -53.63 137.86 91.50
C ARG A 95 -52.89 136.55 91.75
N TYR A 96 -52.44 136.30 92.98
CA TYR A 96 -51.75 135.06 93.35
C TYR A 96 -52.60 133.81 93.12
N GLU A 97 -53.90 133.83 93.42
CA GLU A 97 -54.86 132.76 93.08
C GLU A 97 -54.77 132.40 91.59
N ARG A 98 -54.93 133.40 90.70
CA ARG A 98 -54.85 133.19 89.25
C ARG A 98 -53.46 132.76 88.77
N GLU A 99 -52.38 133.22 89.39
CA GLU A 99 -51.05 132.71 89.07
C GLU A 99 -50.87 131.26 89.54
N VAL A 100 -51.48 130.85 90.66
CA VAL A 100 -51.52 129.45 91.10
C VAL A 100 -52.33 128.60 90.13
N ASP A 101 -53.50 129.06 89.68
CA ASP A 101 -54.32 128.38 88.67
C ASP A 101 -53.53 128.19 87.36
N ARG A 102 -52.92 129.25 86.84
CA ARG A 102 -52.04 129.18 85.65
C ARG A 102 -50.85 128.25 85.84
N ASN A 103 -50.22 128.25 87.02
CA ASN A 103 -49.12 127.33 87.31
C ASN A 103 -49.62 125.88 87.37
N GLN A 104 -50.83 125.61 87.85
CA GLN A 104 -51.45 124.27 87.78
C GLN A 104 -51.76 123.87 86.32
N GLU A 105 -52.33 124.76 85.52
CA GLU A 105 -52.54 124.55 84.07
C GLU A 105 -51.21 124.21 83.37
N LEU A 106 -50.17 125.02 83.59
CA LEU A 106 -48.82 124.78 83.05
C LEU A 106 -48.23 123.44 83.54
N LEU A 107 -48.37 123.08 84.82
CA LEU A 107 -47.90 121.80 85.34
C LEU A 107 -48.66 120.61 84.74
N THR A 108 -49.98 120.69 84.56
CA THR A 108 -50.73 119.64 83.84
C THR A 108 -50.31 119.56 82.38
N ARG A 109 -49.99 120.69 81.75
CA ARG A 109 -49.51 120.71 80.36
C ARG A 109 -48.10 120.13 80.21
N ILE A 110 -47.20 120.38 81.17
CA ILE A 110 -45.87 119.76 81.22
C ILE A 110 -46.00 118.24 81.35
N ARG A 111 -46.87 117.74 82.26
CA ARG A 111 -47.13 116.29 82.40
C ARG A 111 -47.67 115.67 81.10
N GLN A 112 -48.66 116.29 80.47
CA GLN A 112 -49.18 115.85 79.16
C GLN A 112 -48.11 115.79 78.06
N LEU A 113 -47.08 116.65 78.12
CA LEU A 113 -45.98 116.62 77.17
C LEU A 113 -44.98 115.50 77.51
N GLN A 114 -44.66 115.31 78.79
CA GLN A 114 -43.80 114.22 79.28
C GLN A 114 -44.42 112.84 79.00
N GLU A 115 -45.73 112.68 79.18
CA GLU A 115 -46.48 111.47 78.84
C GLU A 115 -46.37 111.15 77.34
N ARG A 116 -46.50 112.17 76.48
CA ARG A 116 -46.37 112.04 75.01
C ARG A 116 -44.94 111.78 74.55
N GLU A 117 -43.96 112.34 75.26
CA GLU A 117 -42.53 112.12 75.03
C GLU A 117 -42.17 110.68 75.38
N ALA A 118 -42.58 110.17 76.55
CA ALA A 118 -42.43 108.77 76.93
C ALA A 118 -43.17 107.82 75.98
N GLU A 119 -44.40 108.14 75.57
CA GLU A 119 -45.11 107.38 74.53
C GLU A 119 -44.34 107.34 73.20
N ALA A 120 -43.69 108.43 72.80
CA ALA A 120 -42.91 108.49 71.57
C ALA A 120 -41.58 107.72 71.70
N GLU A 121 -40.93 107.77 72.87
CA GLU A 121 -39.77 106.96 73.19
C GLU A 121 -40.08 105.46 73.15
N GLU A 122 -41.16 105.00 73.79
CA GLU A 122 -41.53 103.58 73.77
C GLU A 122 -41.88 103.11 72.37
N LYS A 123 -42.63 103.91 71.59
CA LYS A 123 -42.88 103.63 70.17
C LYS A 123 -41.57 103.56 69.36
N MET A 124 -40.57 104.39 69.68
CA MET A 124 -39.25 104.36 69.04
C MET A 124 -38.45 103.10 69.44
N LYS A 125 -38.45 102.73 70.72
CA LYS A 125 -37.84 101.49 71.25
C LYS A 125 -38.46 100.25 70.59
N GLU A 126 -39.79 100.17 70.51
CA GLU A 126 -40.49 99.09 69.79
C GLU A 126 -40.06 99.01 68.31
N GLN A 127 -39.89 100.14 67.60
CA GLN A 127 -39.45 100.11 66.20
C GLN A 127 -37.98 99.68 66.07
N LEU A 128 -37.10 100.04 67.00
CA LEU A 128 -35.73 99.52 67.05
C LEU A 128 -35.70 98.01 67.31
N GLU A 129 -36.57 97.50 68.17
CA GLU A 129 -36.68 96.05 68.42
C GLU A 129 -37.26 95.31 67.22
N ARG A 130 -38.32 95.82 66.59
CA ARG A 130 -38.86 95.29 65.32
C ARG A 130 -37.77 95.26 64.25
N HIS A 131 -37.04 96.35 64.05
CA HIS A 131 -35.93 96.42 63.10
C HIS A 131 -34.79 95.43 63.45
N ARG A 132 -34.45 95.28 64.74
CA ARG A 132 -33.45 94.31 65.21
C ARG A 132 -33.87 92.86 64.91
N LEU A 133 -35.13 92.50 65.18
CA LEU A 133 -35.68 91.18 64.90
C LEU A 133 -35.77 90.91 63.39
N CYS A 134 -36.21 91.89 62.59
CA CYS A 134 -36.17 91.81 61.13
C CYS A 134 -34.75 91.60 60.61
N LYS A 135 -33.76 92.36 61.12
CA LYS A 135 -32.35 92.17 60.76
C LYS A 135 -31.85 90.77 61.12
N GLN A 136 -32.11 90.28 62.35
CA GLN A 136 -31.73 88.93 62.77
C GLN A 136 -32.38 87.85 61.90
N SER A 137 -33.63 88.04 61.47
CA SER A 137 -34.32 87.15 60.54
C SER A 137 -33.69 87.15 59.14
N LEU A 138 -33.30 88.31 58.62
CA LEU A 138 -32.59 88.47 57.35
C LEU A 138 -31.18 87.88 57.40
N ASP A 139 -30.42 88.12 58.48
CA ASP A 139 -29.08 87.56 58.68
C ASP A 139 -29.15 86.01 58.73
N ALA A 140 -30.13 85.44 59.45
CA ALA A 140 -30.37 83.99 59.51
C ALA A 140 -30.89 83.40 58.18
N ALA A 141 -31.66 84.16 57.39
CA ALA A 141 -32.05 83.75 56.05
C ALA A 141 -30.84 83.76 55.09
N GLY A 142 -29.97 84.76 55.18
CA GLY A 142 -28.73 84.87 54.42
C GLY A 142 -27.74 83.74 54.73
N GLN A 143 -27.62 83.32 55.99
CA GLN A 143 -26.85 82.13 56.37
C GLN A 143 -27.39 80.86 55.67
N LYS A 144 -28.70 80.63 55.74
CA LYS A 144 -29.39 79.49 55.09
C LYS A 144 -29.38 79.52 53.56
N LEU A 145 -29.07 80.66 52.94
CA LEU A 145 -28.81 80.76 51.51
C LEU A 145 -27.38 80.35 51.19
N ARG A 146 -26.38 80.85 51.93
CA ARG A 146 -24.98 80.44 51.77
C ARG A 146 -24.79 78.93 51.97
N GLU A 147 -25.38 78.35 53.01
CA GLU A 147 -25.39 76.89 53.23
C GLU A 147 -25.90 76.08 52.01
N LYS A 148 -26.83 76.66 51.23
CA LYS A 148 -27.34 76.04 50.00
C LYS A 148 -26.47 76.34 48.79
N GLU A 149 -25.87 77.53 48.71
CA GLU A 149 -24.90 77.89 47.67
C GLU A 149 -23.64 77.02 47.78
N ASP A 150 -23.12 76.82 48.99
CA ASP A 150 -22.02 75.89 49.31
C ASP A 150 -22.40 74.43 48.98
N GLY A 151 -23.61 74.01 49.36
CA GLY A 151 -24.14 72.67 49.02
C GLY A 151 -24.31 72.45 47.51
N LEU A 152 -24.71 73.49 46.75
CA LEU A 152 -24.80 73.46 45.30
C LEU A 152 -23.42 73.49 44.63
N ALA A 153 -22.44 74.20 45.20
CA ALA A 153 -21.05 74.19 44.75
C ALA A 153 -20.44 72.78 44.89
N ALA A 154 -20.56 72.17 46.07
CA ALA A 154 -20.12 70.79 46.31
C ALA A 154 -20.84 69.77 45.39
N ALA A 155 -22.15 69.96 45.14
CA ALA A 155 -22.86 69.16 44.15
C ALA A 155 -22.29 69.36 42.73
N GLY A 156 -21.97 70.60 42.35
CA GLY A 156 -21.30 70.93 41.08
C GLY A 156 -19.91 70.29 40.92
N GLU A 157 -19.12 70.24 41.99
CA GLU A 157 -17.83 69.53 42.04
C GLU A 157 -18.01 68.02 41.83
N THR A 158 -18.94 67.38 42.56
CA THR A 158 -19.21 65.93 42.37
C THR A 158 -19.72 65.61 40.96
N ILE A 159 -20.58 66.44 40.38
CA ILE A 159 -21.02 66.32 38.99
C ILE A 159 -19.84 66.47 38.01
N SER A 160 -18.89 67.35 38.31
CA SER A 160 -17.70 67.57 37.46
C SER A 160 -16.73 66.39 37.54
N ALA A 161 -16.51 65.83 38.75
CA ALA A 161 -15.72 64.62 38.94
C ALA A 161 -16.36 63.39 38.27
N LEU A 162 -17.68 63.24 38.36
CA LEU A 162 -18.42 62.18 37.66
C LEU A 162 -18.34 62.33 36.14
N LYS A 163 -18.43 63.56 35.59
CA LYS A 163 -18.21 63.82 34.16
C LYS A 163 -16.79 63.44 33.72
N ALA A 164 -15.76 63.82 34.49
CA ALA A 164 -14.38 63.42 34.20
C ALA A 164 -14.24 61.89 34.18
N ARG A 165 -14.80 61.19 35.18
CA ARG A 165 -14.78 59.72 35.25
C ARG A 165 -15.55 59.04 34.11
N VAL A 166 -16.64 59.64 33.63
CA VAL A 166 -17.35 59.17 32.43
C VAL A 166 -16.48 59.32 31.18
N SER A 167 -15.77 60.44 31.00
CA SER A 167 -14.83 60.64 29.89
C SER A 167 -13.64 59.67 29.94
N GLU A 168 -13.07 59.41 31.12
CA GLU A 168 -12.03 58.39 31.33
C GLU A 168 -12.52 57.00 30.91
N LEU A 169 -13.73 56.62 31.35
CA LEU A 169 -14.32 55.32 31.03
C LEU A 169 -14.63 55.21 29.54
N GLN A 170 -15.19 56.24 28.91
CA GLN A 170 -15.42 56.30 27.46
C GLN A 170 -14.13 56.12 26.66
N TRP A 171 -13.04 56.77 27.06
CA TRP A 171 -11.74 56.59 26.41
C TRP A 171 -11.17 55.18 26.63
N SER A 172 -11.33 54.61 27.83
CA SER A 172 -10.92 53.22 28.11
C SER A 172 -11.70 52.19 27.28
N VAL A 173 -13.02 52.39 27.09
CA VAL A 173 -13.86 51.54 26.24
C VAL A 173 -13.47 51.68 24.78
N MET A 174 -13.25 52.90 24.28
CA MET A 174 -12.76 53.11 22.90
C MET A 174 -11.43 52.38 22.65
N ASN A 175 -10.49 52.43 23.58
CA ASN A 175 -9.23 51.69 23.46
C ASN A 175 -9.44 50.17 23.49
N GLN A 176 -10.30 49.66 24.35
CA GLN A 176 -10.64 48.23 24.40
C GLN A 176 -11.35 47.76 23.13
N GLU A 177 -12.27 48.55 22.57
CA GLU A 177 -12.88 48.28 21.28
C GLU A 177 -11.85 48.20 20.15
N MET A 178 -10.85 49.08 20.13
CA MET A 178 -9.78 49.05 19.12
C MET A 178 -8.88 47.82 19.27
N GLN A 179 -8.59 47.40 20.50
CA GLN A 179 -7.87 46.15 20.78
C GLN A 179 -8.68 44.91 20.38
N VAL A 180 -9.99 44.89 20.62
CA VAL A 180 -10.87 43.81 20.14
C VAL A 180 -10.85 43.78 18.61
N LYS A 181 -11.00 44.92 17.93
CA LYS A 181 -10.97 45.00 16.46
C LYS A 181 -9.65 44.47 15.86
N SER A 182 -8.49 44.77 16.46
CA SER A 182 -7.20 44.23 15.98
C SER A 182 -7.08 42.72 16.19
N LEU A 183 -7.45 42.22 17.39
CA LEU A 183 -7.48 40.79 17.69
C LEU A 183 -8.49 40.03 16.82
N GLU A 184 -9.58 40.67 16.40
CA GLU A 184 -10.55 40.08 15.48
C GLU A 184 -10.02 39.94 14.04
N SER A 185 -9.21 40.89 13.56
CA SER A 185 -8.46 40.76 12.30
C SER A 185 -7.37 39.68 12.40
N GLU A 186 -6.54 39.67 13.45
CA GLU A 186 -5.51 38.64 13.65
C GLU A 186 -6.13 37.22 13.68
N ARG A 187 -7.25 37.06 14.40
CA ARG A 187 -8.05 35.83 14.44
C ARG A 187 -8.58 35.45 13.05
N GLN A 188 -8.94 36.41 12.20
CA GLN A 188 -9.44 36.16 10.86
C GLN A 188 -8.31 35.73 9.91
N GLU A 189 -7.16 36.42 9.94
CA GLU A 189 -5.96 36.03 9.20
C GLU A 189 -5.50 34.61 9.57
N LEU A 190 -5.49 34.27 10.87
CA LEU A 190 -5.13 32.92 11.33
C LEU A 190 -6.14 31.85 10.88
N LYS A 191 -7.43 32.16 10.79
CA LYS A 191 -8.44 31.25 10.20
C LYS A 191 -8.19 31.02 8.71
N GLU A 192 -7.86 32.07 7.97
CA GLU A 192 -7.59 31.99 6.53
C GLU A 192 -6.29 31.23 6.26
N GLN A 193 -5.25 31.45 7.07
CA GLN A 193 -4.03 30.62 7.06
C GLN A 193 -4.34 29.15 7.33
N LEU A 194 -5.16 28.84 8.35
CA LEU A 194 -5.57 27.46 8.66
C LEU A 194 -6.37 26.82 7.51
N ALA A 195 -7.30 27.56 6.89
CA ALA A 195 -8.06 27.09 5.74
C ALA A 195 -7.16 26.82 4.52
N LEU A 196 -6.16 27.66 4.26
CA LEU A 196 -5.16 27.47 3.21
C LEU A 196 -4.30 26.22 3.47
N GLN A 197 -3.90 25.94 4.72
CA GLN A 197 -3.18 24.71 5.04
C GLN A 197 -4.08 23.47 4.91
N HIS A 198 -5.34 23.55 5.37
CA HIS A 198 -6.29 22.44 5.20
C HIS A 198 -6.53 22.12 3.73
N LYS A 199 -6.69 23.13 2.86
CA LYS A 199 -6.79 22.96 1.41
C LYS A 199 -5.54 22.32 0.80
N LYS A 200 -4.34 22.72 1.22
CA LYS A 200 -3.08 22.06 0.79
C LYS A 200 -3.02 20.60 1.23
N CYS A 201 -3.48 20.26 2.43
CA CYS A 201 -3.57 18.87 2.89
C CYS A 201 -4.60 18.06 2.07
N GLN A 202 -5.75 18.65 1.72
CA GLN A 202 -6.72 18.02 0.81
C GLN A 202 -6.11 17.76 -0.58
N GLU A 203 -5.47 18.77 -1.19
CA GLU A 203 -4.79 18.64 -2.49
C GLU A 203 -3.63 17.62 -2.47
N ALA A 204 -2.93 17.49 -1.34
CA ALA A 204 -1.89 16.48 -1.15
C ALA A 204 -2.50 15.07 -1.04
N ASN A 205 -3.57 14.90 -0.26
CA ASN A 205 -4.27 13.63 -0.11
C ASN A 205 -4.89 13.16 -1.44
N GLN A 206 -5.47 14.07 -2.23
CA GLN A 206 -5.97 13.79 -3.58
C GLN A 206 -4.84 13.26 -4.50
N LYS A 207 -3.67 13.90 -4.50
CA LYS A 207 -2.50 13.43 -5.25
C LYS A 207 -1.98 12.07 -4.77
N VAL A 208 -2.07 11.77 -3.47
CA VAL A 208 -1.73 10.44 -2.95
C VAL A 208 -2.72 9.39 -3.47
N GLN A 209 -4.03 9.68 -3.49
CA GLN A 209 -5.05 8.79 -4.04
C GLN A 209 -4.88 8.57 -5.56
N GLU A 210 -4.61 9.65 -6.32
CA GLU A 210 -4.28 9.57 -7.76
C GLU A 210 -3.05 8.70 -8.01
N LEU A 211 -2.00 8.87 -7.20
CA LEU A 211 -0.78 8.07 -7.30
C LEU A 211 -1.02 6.59 -6.95
N GLN A 212 -1.80 6.32 -5.91
CA GLN A 212 -2.19 4.96 -5.50
C GLN A 212 -2.96 4.24 -6.61
N ALA A 213 -4.02 4.85 -7.15
CA ALA A 213 -4.77 4.30 -8.27
C ALA A 213 -3.89 4.11 -9.52
N SER A 214 -2.93 5.01 -9.77
CA SER A 214 -1.95 4.84 -10.85
C SER A 214 -0.95 3.70 -10.61
N GLN A 215 -0.65 3.39 -9.34
CA GLN A 215 0.25 2.30 -8.94
C GLN A 215 -0.46 0.94 -9.02
N GLU A 216 -1.73 0.86 -8.62
CA GLU A 216 -2.59 -0.31 -8.80
C GLU A 216 -2.76 -0.63 -10.29
N ALA A 217 -3.10 0.37 -11.11
CA ALA A 217 -3.20 0.22 -12.56
C ALA A 217 -1.87 -0.18 -13.23
N ARG A 218 -0.71 0.16 -12.63
CA ARG A 218 0.61 -0.34 -13.06
C ARG A 218 0.85 -1.77 -12.63
N ALA A 219 0.48 -2.16 -11.41
CA ALA A 219 0.61 -3.54 -10.94
C ALA A 219 -0.21 -4.52 -11.81
N ASP A 220 -1.42 -4.13 -12.21
CA ASP A 220 -2.25 -4.85 -13.18
C ASP A 220 -1.57 -4.99 -14.56
N GLN A 221 -0.89 -3.93 -15.02
CA GLN A 221 -0.14 -3.94 -16.28
C GLN A 221 1.11 -4.83 -16.19
N GLU A 222 1.87 -4.73 -15.10
CA GLU A 222 3.01 -5.61 -14.83
C GLU A 222 2.60 -7.08 -14.76
N GLN A 223 1.49 -7.40 -14.09
CA GLN A 223 1.01 -8.77 -14.03
C GLN A 223 0.58 -9.27 -15.41
N ARG A 224 -0.12 -8.45 -16.22
CA ARG A 224 -0.42 -8.78 -17.62
C ARG A 224 0.82 -8.97 -18.48
N ILE A 225 1.89 -8.20 -18.24
CA ILE A 225 3.18 -8.39 -18.92
C ILE A 225 3.76 -9.74 -18.54
N ARG A 226 3.88 -10.08 -17.24
CA ARG A 226 4.36 -11.40 -16.77
C ARG A 226 3.53 -12.56 -17.35
N ASP A 227 2.20 -12.41 -17.38
CA ASP A 227 1.28 -13.38 -17.96
C ASP A 227 1.48 -13.56 -19.48
N LEU A 228 1.94 -12.53 -20.20
CA LEU A 228 2.25 -12.58 -21.63
C LEU A 228 3.66 -13.12 -21.88
N GLU A 229 4.65 -12.75 -21.07
CA GLU A 229 6.01 -13.29 -21.08
C GLU A 229 6.01 -14.81 -20.83
N GLN A 230 5.23 -15.28 -19.84
CA GLN A 230 5.03 -16.71 -19.61
C GLN A 230 4.45 -17.42 -20.85
N LYS A 231 3.38 -16.87 -21.45
CA LYS A 231 2.77 -17.44 -22.66
C LYS A 231 3.75 -17.46 -23.84
N LEU A 232 4.57 -16.42 -24.00
CA LEU A 232 5.58 -16.33 -25.04
C LEU A 232 6.70 -17.35 -24.82
N SER A 233 7.17 -17.52 -23.57
CA SER A 233 8.19 -18.53 -23.22
C SER A 233 7.70 -19.97 -23.46
N LEU A 234 6.39 -20.23 -23.31
CA LEU A 234 5.78 -21.52 -23.65
C LEU A 234 5.70 -21.70 -25.17
N GLN A 235 5.31 -20.66 -25.92
CA GLN A 235 5.34 -20.68 -27.40
C GLN A 235 6.75 -20.87 -27.96
N GLU A 236 7.79 -20.34 -27.31
CA GLU A 236 9.18 -20.58 -27.69
C GLU A 236 9.62 -22.03 -27.43
N GLN A 237 9.19 -22.63 -26.31
CA GLN A 237 9.40 -24.05 -26.01
C GLN A 237 8.68 -24.95 -27.01
N ASP A 238 7.40 -24.69 -27.30
CA ASP A 238 6.63 -25.41 -28.32
C ASP A 238 7.29 -25.27 -29.70
N ALA A 239 7.75 -24.07 -30.07
CA ALA A 239 8.47 -23.84 -31.31
C ALA A 239 9.81 -24.59 -31.37
N ALA A 240 10.50 -24.76 -30.24
CA ALA A 240 11.72 -25.58 -30.14
C ALA A 240 11.41 -27.08 -30.28
N VAL A 241 10.36 -27.59 -29.64
CA VAL A 241 9.88 -28.96 -29.83
C VAL A 241 9.50 -29.21 -31.28
N VAL A 242 8.76 -28.30 -31.92
CA VAL A 242 8.39 -28.38 -33.35
C VAL A 242 9.62 -28.32 -34.26
N LYS A 243 10.66 -27.53 -33.95
CA LYS A 243 11.94 -27.56 -34.69
C LYS A 243 12.64 -28.91 -34.55
N ASN A 244 12.70 -29.47 -33.36
CA ASN A 244 13.32 -30.78 -33.11
C ASN A 244 12.57 -31.90 -33.83
N MET A 245 11.23 -31.94 -33.73
CA MET A 245 10.37 -32.88 -34.47
C MET A 245 10.57 -32.75 -35.99
N LYS A 246 10.64 -31.53 -36.53
CA LYS A 246 10.95 -31.31 -37.96
C LYS A 246 12.33 -31.86 -38.32
N SER A 247 13.34 -31.74 -37.46
CA SER A 247 14.67 -32.28 -37.70
C SER A 247 14.73 -33.82 -37.69
N GLU A 248 13.90 -34.48 -36.87
CA GLU A 248 13.74 -35.94 -36.87
C GLU A 248 12.98 -36.40 -38.12
N LEU A 249 11.87 -35.73 -38.47
CA LEU A 249 11.10 -36.01 -39.69
C LEU A 249 11.95 -35.89 -40.97
N VAL A 250 12.91 -34.95 -41.01
CA VAL A 250 13.87 -34.80 -42.12
C VAL A 250 14.96 -35.89 -42.10
N ARG A 251 15.26 -36.49 -40.94
CA ARG A 251 16.20 -37.63 -40.81
C ARG A 251 15.56 -38.98 -41.11
N LEU A 252 14.27 -39.17 -40.84
CA LEU A 252 13.57 -40.45 -41.10
C LEU A 252 13.83 -41.03 -42.50
N PRO A 253 13.74 -40.28 -43.62
CA PRO A 253 14.02 -40.83 -44.95
C PRO A 253 15.46 -41.33 -45.16
N LYS A 254 16.44 -40.90 -44.34
CA LYS A 254 17.80 -41.47 -44.38
C LYS A 254 17.84 -42.80 -43.63
N MET A 255 17.35 -42.82 -42.39
CA MET A 255 17.20 -44.03 -41.59
C MET A 255 16.37 -45.12 -42.32
N GLU A 256 15.35 -44.73 -43.08
CA GLU A 256 14.56 -45.66 -43.92
C GLU A 256 15.33 -46.24 -45.11
N ARG A 257 16.30 -45.52 -45.68
CA ARG A 257 17.19 -46.03 -46.73
C ARG A 257 18.25 -46.95 -46.14
N GLU A 258 18.85 -46.56 -45.02
CA GLU A 258 19.82 -47.37 -44.28
C GLU A 258 19.17 -48.69 -43.81
N LEU A 259 17.92 -48.65 -43.31
CA LEU A 259 17.12 -49.85 -42.99
C LEU A 259 16.66 -50.65 -44.21
N LYS A 260 16.77 -50.14 -45.44
CA LYS A 260 16.58 -50.94 -46.68
C LYS A 260 17.90 -51.59 -47.08
N GLN A 261 18.98 -50.81 -47.13
CA GLN A 261 20.34 -51.28 -47.41
C GLN A 261 20.74 -52.42 -46.45
N LEU A 262 20.57 -52.25 -45.13
CA LEU A 262 20.85 -53.30 -44.14
C LEU A 262 20.00 -54.57 -44.32
N ARG A 263 18.79 -54.47 -44.91
CA ARG A 263 17.95 -55.65 -45.25
C ARG A 263 18.39 -56.32 -46.54
N GLU A 264 18.83 -55.54 -47.52
CA GLU A 264 19.39 -55.99 -48.80
C GLU A 264 20.75 -56.67 -48.56
N GLU A 265 21.64 -56.07 -47.76
CA GLU A 265 22.87 -56.68 -47.25
C GLU A 265 22.57 -57.96 -46.44
N SER A 266 21.54 -57.96 -45.60
CA SER A 266 21.11 -59.15 -44.86
C SER A 266 20.44 -60.23 -45.73
N ALA A 267 20.09 -59.92 -46.98
CA ALA A 267 19.66 -60.90 -47.98
C ALA A 267 20.85 -61.45 -48.76
N TYR A 268 21.70 -60.56 -49.27
CA TYR A 268 22.96 -60.91 -49.91
C TYR A 268 23.86 -61.77 -48.99
N LEU A 269 23.95 -61.46 -47.70
CA LEU A 269 24.69 -62.27 -46.71
C LEU A 269 24.01 -63.60 -46.35
N ARG A 270 22.78 -63.86 -46.78
CA ARG A 270 22.16 -65.22 -46.72
C ARG A 270 22.47 -65.98 -48.00
N GLU A 271 22.23 -65.38 -49.16
CA GLU A 271 22.58 -65.93 -50.47
C GLU A 271 24.08 -66.29 -50.57
N MET A 272 24.97 -65.43 -50.05
CA MET A 272 26.41 -65.70 -49.94
C MET A 272 26.77 -66.80 -48.94
N ARG A 273 25.95 -67.06 -47.91
CA ARG A 273 26.14 -68.21 -47.00
C ARG A 273 25.65 -69.50 -47.64
N GLU A 274 24.53 -69.47 -48.34
CA GLU A 274 23.92 -70.59 -49.05
C GLU A 274 24.85 -71.08 -50.19
N THR A 275 25.35 -70.15 -51.02
CA THR A 275 26.37 -70.44 -52.07
C THR A 275 27.71 -70.92 -51.50
N ASN A 276 28.19 -70.36 -50.38
CA ASN A 276 29.36 -70.91 -49.67
C ASN A 276 29.09 -72.31 -49.07
N GLY A 277 27.84 -72.63 -48.74
CA GLY A 277 27.41 -73.98 -48.36
C GLY A 277 27.59 -74.97 -49.51
N LEU A 278 27.01 -74.66 -50.68
CA LEU A 278 27.14 -75.47 -51.89
C LEU A 278 28.61 -75.69 -52.28
N LEU A 279 29.45 -74.64 -52.27
CA LEU A 279 30.89 -74.76 -52.56
C LEU A 279 31.64 -75.63 -51.53
N ARG A 280 31.22 -75.63 -50.26
CA ARG A 280 31.78 -76.55 -49.24
C ARG A 280 31.37 -77.98 -49.51
N GLU A 281 30.12 -78.23 -49.85
CA GLU A 281 29.61 -79.56 -50.21
C GLU A 281 30.34 -80.15 -51.43
N GLU A 282 30.63 -79.31 -52.44
CA GLU A 282 31.47 -79.69 -53.60
C GLU A 282 32.92 -80.01 -53.18
N VAL A 283 33.57 -79.16 -52.38
CA VAL A 283 34.94 -79.38 -51.90
C VAL A 283 35.04 -80.65 -51.06
N GLU A 284 34.06 -80.93 -50.20
CA GLU A 284 33.97 -82.20 -49.48
C GLU A 284 33.68 -83.37 -50.43
N GLY A 285 32.85 -83.17 -51.45
CA GLY A 285 32.59 -84.14 -52.52
C GLY A 285 33.87 -84.53 -53.28
N LEU A 286 34.75 -83.57 -53.54
CA LEU A 286 36.07 -83.79 -54.13
C LEU A 286 37.02 -84.49 -53.15
N ARG A 287 37.08 -84.06 -51.87
CA ARG A 287 37.87 -84.75 -50.83
C ARG A 287 37.45 -86.21 -50.64
N ARG A 288 36.15 -86.51 -50.68
CA ARG A 288 35.61 -87.89 -50.66
C ARG A 288 35.97 -88.71 -51.89
N ARG A 289 36.27 -88.08 -53.04
CA ARG A 289 36.79 -88.76 -54.25
C ARG A 289 38.29 -89.03 -54.10
N LEU A 290 39.06 -88.02 -53.69
CA LEU A 290 40.50 -88.14 -53.46
C LEU A 290 40.82 -89.24 -52.43
N GLY A 291 40.14 -89.24 -51.28
CA GLY A 291 40.29 -90.27 -50.24
C GLY A 291 39.83 -91.68 -50.61
N ARG A 292 39.22 -91.89 -51.78
CA ARG A 292 39.02 -93.23 -52.38
C ARG A 292 40.16 -93.59 -53.32
N GLN A 293 40.70 -92.62 -54.04
CA GLN A 293 41.83 -92.78 -54.95
C GLN A 293 43.14 -93.01 -54.19
N GLU A 294 43.36 -92.31 -53.08
CA GLU A 294 44.47 -92.52 -52.13
C GLU A 294 44.45 -93.96 -51.59
N LYS A 295 43.30 -94.44 -51.10
CA LYS A 295 43.15 -95.84 -50.63
C LYS A 295 43.38 -96.89 -51.71
N MET A 296 43.07 -96.57 -52.96
CA MET A 296 43.38 -97.45 -54.09
C MET A 296 44.88 -97.47 -54.39
N GLN A 297 45.58 -96.34 -54.25
CA GLN A 297 47.05 -96.28 -54.31
C GLN A 297 47.72 -97.01 -53.13
N GLU A 298 47.20 -96.88 -51.91
CA GLU A 298 47.65 -97.68 -50.75
C GLU A 298 47.55 -99.18 -51.04
N SER A 299 46.41 -99.63 -51.61
CA SER A 299 46.23 -101.04 -51.97
C SER A 299 47.15 -101.53 -53.09
N LEU A 300 47.51 -100.65 -54.04
CA LEU A 300 48.50 -100.96 -55.08
C LEU A 300 49.90 -101.13 -54.48
N VAL A 301 50.33 -100.23 -53.59
CA VAL A 301 51.64 -100.32 -52.92
C VAL A 301 51.74 -101.58 -52.05
N VAL A 302 50.65 -102.00 -51.39
CA VAL A 302 50.60 -103.29 -50.67
C VAL A 302 50.82 -104.47 -51.61
N LEU A 303 50.15 -104.50 -52.76
CA LEU A 303 50.33 -105.56 -53.77
C LEU A 303 51.73 -105.55 -54.43
N GLU A 304 52.34 -104.38 -54.58
CA GLU A 304 53.72 -104.23 -55.05
C GLU A 304 54.73 -104.80 -54.04
N LEU A 305 54.56 -104.52 -52.74
CA LEU A 305 55.39 -105.11 -51.68
C LEU A 305 55.20 -106.63 -51.53
N GLU A 306 53.99 -107.15 -51.80
CA GLU A 306 53.76 -108.60 -51.86
C GLU A 306 54.43 -109.25 -53.08
N LYS A 307 54.38 -108.61 -54.25
CA LYS A 307 55.13 -109.01 -55.44
C LYS A 307 56.65 -109.02 -55.18
N GLU A 308 57.20 -108.01 -54.52
CA GLU A 308 58.62 -107.98 -54.14
C GLU A 308 58.98 -109.11 -53.17
N ARG A 309 58.14 -109.38 -52.16
CA ARG A 309 58.29 -110.54 -51.25
C ARG A 309 58.28 -111.89 -51.99
N LEU A 310 57.47 -112.03 -53.03
CA LEU A 310 57.44 -113.25 -53.86
C LEU A 310 58.69 -113.37 -54.75
N LEU A 311 59.17 -112.26 -55.33
CA LEU A 311 60.40 -112.24 -56.11
C LEU A 311 61.65 -112.54 -55.25
N ALA A 312 61.71 -111.98 -54.02
CA ALA A 312 62.78 -112.27 -53.06
C ALA A 312 62.80 -113.76 -52.66
N LYS A 313 61.63 -114.40 -52.51
CA LYS A 313 61.53 -115.85 -52.33
C LYS A 313 62.04 -116.60 -53.56
N LEU A 314 61.65 -116.20 -54.77
CA LEU A 314 62.12 -116.84 -56.02
C LEU A 314 63.65 -116.84 -56.12
N GLN A 315 64.29 -115.69 -55.89
CA GLN A 315 65.76 -115.54 -55.88
C GLN A 315 66.46 -116.38 -54.79
N SER A 316 65.77 -116.75 -53.72
CA SER A 316 66.33 -117.65 -52.69
C SER A 316 66.38 -119.11 -53.14
N TRP A 317 65.47 -119.53 -54.05
CA TRP A 317 65.52 -120.85 -54.69
C TRP A 317 66.59 -120.92 -55.77
N GLU A 318 66.75 -119.87 -56.59
CA GLU A 318 67.78 -119.81 -57.64
C GLU A 318 69.21 -119.94 -57.09
N ARG A 319 69.47 -119.47 -55.86
CA ARG A 319 70.78 -119.57 -55.19
C ARG A 319 71.08 -120.98 -54.67
N LEU A 320 70.07 -121.82 -54.44
CA LEU A 320 70.25 -123.22 -54.06
C LEU A 320 70.62 -124.11 -55.25
N GLU A 321 70.34 -123.68 -56.49
CA GLU A 321 70.62 -124.48 -57.69
C GLU A 321 72.07 -124.34 -58.22
N GLN A 322 72.90 -123.51 -57.58
CA GLN A 322 74.25 -123.14 -58.05
C GLN A 322 75.41 -123.75 -57.25
N THR A 323 75.15 -124.48 -56.15
CA THR A 323 76.20 -124.94 -55.20
C THR A 323 76.35 -126.45 -55.03
N THR A 324 75.50 -127.27 -55.66
CA THR A 324 75.68 -128.73 -55.76
C THR A 324 75.44 -129.20 -57.20
N GLY A 325 76.49 -129.75 -57.83
CA GLY A 325 76.48 -130.06 -59.27
C GLY A 325 75.93 -131.44 -59.65
N LEU A 326 75.81 -131.63 -60.96
CA LEU A 326 75.31 -132.80 -61.71
C LEU A 326 73.76 -132.90 -61.88
N SER A 327 73.19 -133.29 -63.03
CA SER A 327 73.46 -133.02 -64.47
C SER A 327 72.36 -133.73 -65.32
N ILE A 328 72.39 -133.59 -66.66
CA ILE A 328 71.70 -134.43 -67.68
C ILE A 328 70.17 -134.24 -67.80
N SER A 329 69.55 -134.17 -68.99
CA SER A 329 70.04 -133.76 -70.34
C SER A 329 68.88 -133.46 -71.30
N ALA A 330 69.10 -132.57 -72.29
CA ALA A 330 68.26 -132.44 -73.49
C ALA A 330 69.00 -132.71 -74.82
N ARG A 331 70.32 -132.97 -74.79
CA ARG A 331 71.07 -133.59 -75.91
C ARG A 331 71.34 -135.09 -75.72
N GLY A 332 70.63 -135.73 -74.78
CA GLY A 332 70.32 -137.15 -74.93
C GLY A 332 69.53 -137.44 -76.22
N LEU A 333 68.77 -136.45 -76.73
CA LEU A 333 67.97 -136.57 -77.96
C LEU A 333 68.76 -137.04 -79.19
N GLU A 334 70.02 -136.64 -79.38
CA GLU A 334 70.80 -137.06 -80.57
C GLU A 334 71.21 -138.54 -80.55
N LYS A 335 71.19 -139.21 -79.38
CA LYS A 335 71.46 -140.65 -79.25
C LYS A 335 70.21 -141.46 -78.94
N ALA A 336 69.27 -140.90 -78.18
CA ALA A 336 67.94 -141.47 -77.98
C ALA A 336 67.14 -141.50 -79.29
N LEU A 337 67.29 -140.53 -80.20
CA LEU A 337 66.71 -140.63 -81.55
C LEU A 337 67.31 -141.80 -82.34
N GLN A 338 68.63 -142.04 -82.24
CA GLN A 338 69.28 -143.17 -82.93
C GLN A 338 68.83 -144.53 -82.36
N GLN A 339 68.63 -144.63 -81.05
CA GLN A 339 68.12 -145.86 -80.40
C GLN A 339 66.62 -146.04 -80.64
N LEU A 340 65.80 -144.99 -80.52
CA LEU A 340 64.38 -145.04 -80.88
C LEU A 340 64.17 -145.31 -82.37
N GLN A 341 65.08 -144.93 -83.26
CA GLN A 341 64.99 -145.26 -84.68
C GLN A 341 65.16 -146.78 -84.92
N GLU A 342 65.95 -147.47 -84.11
CA GLU A 342 66.11 -148.93 -84.15
C GLU A 342 64.97 -149.66 -83.43
N GLU A 343 64.50 -149.16 -82.28
CA GLU A 343 63.36 -149.72 -81.57
C GLU A 343 62.03 -149.50 -82.31
N VAL A 344 61.82 -148.34 -82.94
CA VAL A 344 60.68 -148.10 -83.86
C VAL A 344 60.76 -149.04 -85.06
N ARG A 345 61.95 -149.41 -85.56
CA ARG A 345 62.10 -150.40 -86.64
C ARG A 345 61.64 -151.80 -86.20
N GLN A 346 61.94 -152.21 -84.96
CA GLN A 346 61.51 -153.50 -84.41
C GLN A 346 60.03 -153.51 -84.01
N VAL A 347 59.52 -152.46 -83.36
CA VAL A 347 58.10 -152.33 -83.00
C VAL A 347 57.23 -152.19 -84.26
N SER A 348 57.72 -151.54 -85.33
CA SER A 348 57.00 -151.46 -86.61
C SER A 348 56.83 -152.80 -87.28
N SER A 349 57.81 -153.72 -87.23
CA SER A 349 57.65 -155.06 -87.82
C SER A 349 56.68 -155.93 -87.02
N GLN A 350 56.73 -155.86 -85.69
CA GLN A 350 55.77 -156.54 -84.80
C GLN A 350 54.34 -156.01 -84.98
N LEU A 351 54.18 -154.68 -85.06
CA LEU A 351 52.88 -154.06 -85.36
C LEU A 351 52.37 -154.39 -86.76
N LEU A 352 53.24 -154.62 -87.76
CA LEU A 352 52.82 -155.00 -89.11
C LEU A 352 52.09 -156.36 -89.12
N GLU A 353 52.60 -157.34 -88.36
CA GLU A 353 51.97 -158.66 -88.23
C GLU A 353 50.67 -158.61 -87.41
N GLU A 354 50.62 -157.85 -86.31
CA GLU A 354 49.38 -157.66 -85.56
C GLU A 354 48.31 -156.89 -86.35
N ARG A 355 48.73 -155.94 -87.20
CA ARG A 355 47.83 -155.20 -88.10
C ARG A 355 47.21 -156.13 -89.14
N LYS A 356 47.99 -157.02 -89.77
CA LYS A 356 47.49 -158.07 -90.69
C LYS A 356 46.44 -158.98 -90.03
N LYS A 357 46.71 -159.45 -88.79
CA LYS A 357 45.80 -160.34 -88.05
C LYS A 357 44.46 -159.68 -87.69
N ARG A 358 44.44 -158.36 -87.47
CA ARG A 358 43.20 -157.61 -87.19
C ARG A 358 42.41 -157.27 -88.46
N GLU A 359 43.09 -156.98 -89.56
CA GLU A 359 42.44 -156.66 -90.84
C GLU A 359 41.67 -157.87 -91.44
N THR A 360 42.17 -159.10 -91.30
CA THR A 360 41.43 -160.31 -91.71
C THR A 360 40.18 -160.57 -90.86
N GLN A 361 40.20 -160.23 -89.57
CA GLN A 361 39.06 -160.37 -88.67
C GLN A 361 38.00 -159.29 -88.90
N GLU A 362 38.40 -158.03 -89.07
CA GLU A 362 37.48 -156.93 -89.39
C GLU A 362 36.81 -157.10 -90.76
N ALA A 363 37.49 -157.72 -91.73
CA ALA A 363 36.93 -158.01 -93.06
C ALA A 363 35.73 -158.98 -93.02
N LEU A 364 35.70 -159.91 -92.07
CA LEU A 364 34.58 -160.85 -91.87
C LEU A 364 33.42 -160.17 -91.14
N ALA A 365 33.70 -159.46 -90.03
CA ALA A 365 32.68 -158.80 -89.21
C ALA A 365 31.87 -157.76 -90.01
N ARG A 366 32.54 -156.89 -90.78
CA ARG A 366 31.89 -155.82 -91.56
C ARG A 366 31.01 -156.36 -92.70
N ARG A 367 31.35 -157.53 -93.28
CA ARG A 367 30.54 -158.18 -94.33
C ARG A 367 29.25 -158.79 -93.77
N LEU A 368 29.29 -159.35 -92.56
CA LEU A 368 28.09 -159.87 -91.88
C LEU A 368 27.13 -158.73 -91.53
N GLN A 369 27.60 -157.66 -90.88
CA GLN A 369 26.75 -156.51 -90.53
C GLN A 369 26.09 -155.84 -91.74
N LYS A 370 26.83 -155.59 -92.84
CA LYS A 370 26.27 -154.89 -94.01
C LYS A 370 25.25 -155.72 -94.79
N ARG A 371 25.33 -157.06 -94.76
CA ARG A 371 24.35 -157.93 -95.43
C ARG A 371 23.04 -158.03 -94.64
N VAL A 372 23.10 -158.04 -93.30
CA VAL A 372 21.92 -157.92 -92.42
C VAL A 372 21.17 -156.60 -92.68
N LEU A 373 21.90 -155.48 -92.79
CA LEU A 373 21.33 -154.14 -93.00
C LEU A 373 20.62 -153.94 -94.36
N LEU A 374 20.89 -154.79 -95.35
CA LEU A 374 20.17 -154.77 -96.64
C LEU A 374 19.04 -155.80 -96.70
N LEU A 375 19.17 -156.94 -96.01
CA LEU A 375 18.07 -157.90 -95.83
C LEU A 375 16.86 -157.27 -95.11
N THR A 376 17.09 -156.40 -94.13
CA THR A 376 16.00 -155.67 -93.45
C THR A 376 15.41 -154.53 -94.28
N LYS A 377 16.14 -153.95 -95.24
CA LYS A 377 15.58 -152.93 -96.15
C LYS A 377 14.79 -153.54 -97.31
N ALA A 378 15.11 -154.76 -97.74
CA ALA A 378 14.35 -155.48 -98.77
C ALA A 378 12.87 -155.71 -98.39
N GLN A 379 12.55 -155.77 -97.09
CA GLN A 379 11.25 -156.20 -96.58
C GLN A 379 10.22 -155.07 -96.38
N LEU A 380 10.56 -153.79 -96.60
CA LEU A 380 9.68 -152.64 -96.27
C LEU A 380 9.41 -151.64 -97.41
N SER A 381 9.89 -151.88 -98.63
CA SER A 381 9.48 -151.10 -99.80
C SER A 381 9.02 -151.93 -101.00
N GLN A 382 9.29 -153.25 -101.01
CA GLN A 382 8.59 -154.18 -101.90
C GLN A 382 7.11 -154.36 -101.48
N ALA A 383 6.78 -154.01 -100.22
CA ALA A 383 5.42 -153.88 -99.70
C ALA A 383 4.95 -152.40 -99.64
N LEU A 384 5.57 -151.50 -100.43
CA LEU A 384 4.97 -150.25 -100.89
C LEU A 384 4.74 -150.30 -102.42
N GLU A 385 4.13 -151.42 -102.82
CA GLU A 385 2.91 -151.42 -103.62
C GLU A 385 3.07 -150.90 -105.08
N GLU A 386 3.16 -151.73 -106.12
CA GLU A 386 2.54 -153.04 -106.41
C GLU A 386 1.00 -153.11 -106.21
N LEU A 387 0.43 -152.26 -105.34
CA LEU A 387 -0.97 -152.28 -104.89
C LEU A 387 -1.61 -150.88 -104.86
N GLY A 388 -0.94 -149.86 -105.42
CA GLY A 388 -1.53 -148.54 -105.69
C GLY A 388 -0.99 -147.84 -106.94
N GLY A 389 -0.67 -148.48 -108.07
CA GLY A 389 -1.07 -149.82 -108.52
C GLY A 389 -2.53 -149.84 -108.99
N GLN A 390 -2.74 -150.28 -110.24
CA GLN A 390 -4.05 -150.41 -110.94
C GLN A 390 -4.88 -149.12 -111.10
N LYS A 391 -4.58 -148.06 -110.35
CA LYS A 391 -5.18 -146.74 -110.40
C LYS A 391 -4.12 -145.69 -110.80
N GLN A 392 -4.15 -145.04 -111.96
CA GLN A 392 -4.91 -145.21 -113.21
C GLN A 392 -3.87 -145.00 -114.33
N ARG A 393 -3.57 -145.87 -115.30
CA ARG A 393 -4.19 -147.09 -115.86
C ARG A 393 -5.60 -146.93 -116.48
N ALA A 394 -6.13 -145.72 -116.49
CA ALA A 394 -7.34 -145.35 -117.22
C ALA A 394 -7.18 -143.92 -117.80
N ASP A 395 -7.01 -142.93 -116.93
CA ASP A 395 -7.18 -141.48 -117.17
C ASP A 395 -6.29 -140.81 -118.25
N MET A 396 -5.27 -141.47 -118.79
CA MET A 396 -4.56 -140.95 -119.98
C MET A 396 -4.10 -142.02 -120.99
N LEU A 397 -4.76 -143.18 -120.97
CA LEU A 397 -5.21 -143.81 -122.22
C LEU A 397 -6.64 -143.31 -122.57
N GLU A 398 -7.02 -142.14 -122.04
CA GLU A 398 -8.26 -141.38 -122.30
C GLU A 398 -7.97 -139.94 -122.85
N MET A 399 -6.68 -139.66 -123.11
CA MET A 399 -6.21 -138.52 -123.92
C MET A 399 -4.86 -138.83 -124.60
N GLU A 400 -4.60 -139.95 -125.28
CA GLU A 400 -5.44 -140.73 -126.21
C GLU A 400 -6.16 -139.87 -127.27
N VAL A 401 -6.10 -140.32 -128.54
CA VAL A 401 -6.97 -139.99 -129.69
C VAL A 401 -7.16 -138.50 -130.08
N LYS A 402 -7.43 -137.59 -129.14
CA LYS A 402 -7.67 -136.13 -129.30
C LYS A 402 -6.60 -135.37 -130.08
N MET A 403 -5.41 -135.93 -130.30
CA MET A 403 -4.40 -135.43 -131.25
C MET A 403 -3.61 -136.54 -131.97
N LEU A 404 -4.20 -137.74 -132.11
CA LEU A 404 -3.76 -138.72 -133.13
C LEU A 404 -4.39 -138.41 -134.50
N GLN A 405 -4.93 -137.20 -134.68
CA GLN A 405 -6.00 -136.92 -135.65
C GLN A 405 -5.96 -135.53 -136.33
N SER A 406 -4.88 -134.75 -136.18
CA SER A 406 -4.77 -133.41 -136.80
C SER A 406 -3.36 -132.98 -137.28
N GLN A 407 -2.84 -133.72 -138.28
CA GLN A 407 -2.18 -133.19 -139.50
C GLN A 407 -0.65 -132.78 -139.49
N SER A 408 0.14 -133.43 -140.38
CA SER A 408 1.43 -133.02 -141.06
C SER A 408 2.88 -133.32 -140.52
N SER A 409 3.44 -134.50 -140.89
CA SER A 409 4.80 -134.83 -141.50
C SER A 409 6.23 -134.39 -140.96
N THR A 410 7.17 -135.38 -140.80
CA THR A 410 8.73 -135.41 -140.75
C THR A 410 9.52 -135.45 -139.38
N ALA A 411 10.84 -135.81 -139.20
CA ALA A 411 11.80 -136.87 -139.75
C ALA A 411 13.24 -136.98 -139.04
N GLU A 412 14.02 -138.08 -139.30
CA GLU A 412 15.53 -138.39 -139.28
C GLU A 412 16.57 -138.33 -138.04
N GLN A 413 17.11 -139.49 -137.50
CA GLN A 413 18.52 -139.98 -137.01
C GLN A 413 19.43 -139.47 -135.70
N SER A 414 19.77 -140.15 -134.47
CA SER A 414 20.80 -139.78 -133.27
C SER A 414 21.11 -140.64 -131.86
N PHE A 415 22.23 -140.52 -130.95
CA PHE A 415 22.64 -141.31 -129.60
C PHE A 415 23.75 -140.82 -128.40
N PRO A 416 24.00 -141.42 -127.11
CA PRO A 416 24.88 -141.00 -125.83
C PRO A 416 25.70 -141.97 -124.73
N LEU A 417 26.45 -141.57 -123.56
CA LEU A 417 27.26 -142.40 -122.43
C LEU A 417 27.88 -141.82 -120.97
N SER A 418 28.53 -142.55 -119.92
CA SER A 418 29.17 -142.09 -118.50
C SER A 418 30.10 -143.04 -117.44
N ARG A 419 30.70 -142.65 -116.19
CA ARG A 419 31.57 -143.46 -115.08
C ARG A 419 31.84 -143.13 -113.44
N GLU A 420 33.00 -143.41 -112.66
CA GLU A 420 33.33 -143.74 -111.11
C GLU A 420 34.66 -143.12 -110.29
N GLU A 421 35.35 -143.26 -109.04
CA GLU A 421 35.49 -143.82 -107.53
C GLU A 421 36.74 -143.15 -106.63
N ALA A 422 37.44 -143.29 -105.38
CA ALA A 422 37.68 -143.96 -103.95
C ALA A 422 38.79 -143.18 -102.97
N SER A 423 39.49 -143.35 -101.72
CA SER A 423 39.74 -144.01 -100.28
C SER A 423 41.00 -143.35 -99.39
N SER A 424 41.68 -143.52 -98.14
CA SER A 424 41.80 -144.08 -96.65
C SER A 424 43.22 -143.77 -95.82
N LEU A 425 43.78 -143.87 -94.49
CA LEU A 425 43.61 -143.80 -92.91
C LEU A 425 44.90 -143.95 -91.84
N ARG A 426 44.94 -143.48 -90.49
CA ARG A 426 45.77 -143.75 -89.12
C ARG A 426 47.15 -142.94 -88.62
N TYR A 427 47.87 -142.72 -87.39
CA TYR A 427 47.98 -142.67 -85.79
C TYR A 427 49.37 -141.95 -85.17
N ILE A 428 50.06 -141.65 -83.94
CA ILE A 428 50.32 -141.78 -82.35
C ILE A 428 51.18 -140.53 -81.62
N SER A 429 51.93 -140.23 -80.43
CA SER A 429 52.51 -140.61 -78.97
C SER A 429 53.25 -139.36 -78.11
N THR A 430 54.02 -139.10 -76.92
CA THR A 430 54.79 -139.58 -75.59
C THR A 430 55.39 -138.44 -74.50
N CYS A 431 56.01 -138.60 -73.20
CA CYS A 431 56.62 -137.53 -72.17
C CYS A 431 57.48 -137.85 -70.73
N GLY A 432 58.26 -136.94 -69.95
CA GLY A 432 58.83 -136.95 -68.46
C GLY A 432 60.07 -136.05 -67.80
N LEU A 433 59.95 -135.21 -66.68
CA LEU A 433 60.90 -134.44 -65.68
C LEU A 433 61.76 -133.09 -65.94
N ARG A 434 61.66 -132.04 -65.04
CA ARG A 434 62.49 -130.77 -64.67
C ARG A 434 62.46 -129.40 -65.49
N ALA A 435 62.24 -128.25 -64.79
CA ALA A 435 62.60 -126.78 -65.01
C ALA A 435 61.75 -125.69 -65.83
N CYS A 436 61.62 -124.46 -65.23
CA CYS A 436 61.45 -123.01 -65.69
C CYS A 436 60.27 -122.33 -66.53
N LEU A 437 59.75 -121.18 -65.99
CA LEU A 437 59.26 -119.83 -66.54
C LEU A 437 57.87 -119.48 -67.26
N SER A 438 57.18 -118.40 -66.78
CA SER A 438 56.52 -117.18 -67.47
C SER A 438 54.98 -116.85 -67.76
N GLU A 439 54.49 -115.63 -67.30
CA GLU A 439 53.52 -114.53 -67.78
C GLU A 439 51.91 -114.39 -67.70
N SER A 440 51.32 -113.15 -67.40
CA SER A 440 49.83 -112.72 -67.30
C SER A 440 49.43 -111.16 -67.17
N ARG A 441 48.11 -110.68 -67.17
CA ARG A 441 47.47 -109.25 -67.15
C ARG A 441 45.90 -109.21 -66.76
N SER A 442 44.91 -108.21 -66.64
CA SER A 442 44.51 -106.71 -66.67
C SER A 442 42.91 -106.51 -66.35
N VAL A 443 42.00 -105.44 -66.24
CA VAL A 443 41.69 -103.92 -66.10
C VAL A 443 40.06 -103.70 -65.98
N HIS A 444 39.15 -102.65 -65.75
CA HIS A 444 38.82 -101.13 -65.66
C HIS A 444 37.67 -100.77 -64.56
N SER A 445 36.66 -99.81 -64.43
CA SER A 445 35.93 -98.65 -65.14
C SER A 445 35.04 -97.62 -64.24
N GLU A 446 34.08 -96.74 -64.76
CA GLU A 446 33.59 -95.37 -64.20
C GLU A 446 32.02 -94.88 -64.22
N PRO A 447 31.55 -93.70 -63.60
CA PRO A 447 30.08 -93.22 -63.38
C PRO A 447 29.60 -91.66 -63.51
N SER A 448 28.29 -91.22 -63.29
CA SER A 448 27.71 -89.78 -63.48
C SER A 448 26.36 -89.24 -62.77
N ALA A 449 26.02 -87.88 -62.78
CA ALA A 449 24.69 -87.06 -62.74
C ALA A 449 23.87 -86.34 -61.52
N TRP A 450 23.57 -84.99 -61.61
CA TRP A 450 22.38 -84.01 -61.33
C TRP A 450 21.51 -83.55 -60.04
N THR A 451 21.23 -82.19 -59.87
CA THR A 451 19.99 -81.32 -59.45
C THR A 451 19.31 -81.16 -58.00
N LEU A 452 18.36 -80.22 -57.58
CA LEU A 452 18.10 -78.68 -57.59
C LEU A 452 16.69 -78.13 -56.97
N GLY A 453 16.49 -76.95 -56.25
CA GLY A 453 15.18 -76.11 -56.16
C GLY A 453 14.63 -75.23 -54.91
N SER A 454 14.24 -73.93 -55.11
CA SER A 454 13.19 -72.91 -54.56
C SER A 454 12.76 -72.45 -53.09
N ALA A 455 12.86 -71.10 -52.80
CA ALA A 455 11.92 -70.03 -52.24
C ALA A 455 11.46 -69.76 -50.71
N PRO A 456 11.77 -68.55 -50.08
CA PRO A 456 11.23 -67.91 -48.81
C PRO A 456 10.48 -66.52 -49.01
N PRO A 457 10.23 -65.48 -48.09
CA PRO A 457 10.51 -65.17 -46.64
C PRO A 457 9.35 -64.43 -45.80
N ALA A 458 9.61 -63.48 -44.85
CA ALA A 458 8.63 -62.83 -43.89
C ALA A 458 8.91 -61.33 -43.38
N LEU A 459 8.03 -60.67 -42.56
CA LEU A 459 8.07 -59.20 -42.16
C LEU A 459 7.39 -58.74 -40.79
N ARG A 460 7.85 -57.59 -40.19
CA ARG A 460 7.36 -56.71 -39.02
C ARG A 460 7.28 -57.32 -37.57
N GLY A 461 7.32 -56.60 -36.41
CA GLY A 461 7.52 -55.19 -35.97
C GLY A 461 7.49 -55.04 -34.40
N VAL A 462 8.04 -53.96 -33.78
CA VAL A 462 8.38 -53.79 -32.30
C VAL A 462 8.31 -52.26 -31.91
N PRO A 463 8.38 -51.71 -30.65
CA PRO A 463 8.54 -52.21 -29.24
C PRO A 463 7.41 -51.70 -28.26
N GLY A 464 7.51 -51.34 -26.95
CA GLY A 464 8.59 -51.13 -25.93
C GLY A 464 8.09 -50.62 -24.53
N SER A 465 8.97 -50.32 -23.55
CA SER A 465 8.69 -49.84 -22.14
C SER A 465 9.88 -49.02 -21.54
N ALA A 466 9.88 -48.24 -20.43
CA ALA A 466 9.01 -47.85 -19.28
C ALA A 466 9.29 -48.52 -17.88
N PHE A 467 9.52 -47.74 -16.79
CA PHE A 467 9.74 -48.18 -15.37
C PHE A 467 9.58 -47.07 -14.25
N CYS A 468 9.98 -47.32 -12.98
CA CYS A 468 9.36 -46.79 -11.72
C CYS A 468 10.18 -45.86 -10.75
N ALA A 469 9.44 -45.13 -9.87
CA ALA A 469 9.66 -44.81 -8.43
C ALA A 469 10.82 -43.88 -7.92
N GLY A 470 10.66 -43.22 -6.74
CA GLY A 470 11.64 -42.21 -6.23
C GLY A 470 11.72 -41.79 -4.74
N ALA A 471 10.82 -40.91 -4.23
CA ALA A 471 10.72 -40.37 -2.83
C ALA A 471 11.80 -39.39 -2.25
N ALA A 472 11.36 -38.62 -1.22
CA ALA A 472 12.05 -37.60 -0.35
C ALA A 472 12.18 -36.14 -0.88
N GLY A 473 12.06 -35.06 -0.07
CA GLY A 473 11.61 -34.92 1.34
C GLY A 473 11.77 -33.49 1.94
N ALA A 474 11.05 -33.17 3.04
CA ALA A 474 11.11 -31.97 3.92
C ALA A 474 10.44 -30.62 3.48
N CYS A 475 10.18 -29.75 4.48
CA CYS A 475 9.34 -28.51 4.48
C CYS A 475 10.19 -27.28 4.99
N PRO A 476 9.67 -26.07 5.39
CA PRO A 476 8.30 -25.49 5.40
C PRO A 476 8.15 -23.97 5.00
N GLU A 477 6.91 -23.42 5.06
CA GLU A 477 6.42 -22.08 5.56
C GLU A 477 7.33 -20.80 5.64
N PRO A 478 6.79 -19.54 5.73
CA PRO A 478 5.60 -18.94 5.09
C PRO A 478 5.74 -17.42 4.71
N GLY A 479 4.67 -16.76 4.20
CA GLY A 479 4.51 -15.29 4.06
C GLY A 479 3.87 -14.85 2.72
N THR A 480 3.19 -13.70 2.55
CA THR A 480 2.78 -12.61 3.48
C THR A 480 1.66 -11.75 2.84
N ASN A 481 0.82 -11.12 3.67
CA ASN A 481 0.09 -9.83 3.49
C ASN A 481 -0.94 -9.60 2.33
N GLY A 482 -2.18 -9.21 2.71
CA GLY A 482 -3.00 -8.20 1.99
C GLY A 482 -2.61 -6.76 2.42
N PRO A 483 -3.33 -5.66 2.07
CA PRO A 483 -4.80 -5.44 2.22
C PRO A 483 -5.52 -4.96 0.91
N ILE A 484 -6.85 -4.90 0.73
CA ILE A 484 -7.96 -4.15 1.39
C ILE A 484 -7.83 -2.61 1.13
N SER A 485 -8.79 -1.93 0.48
CA SER A 485 -10.02 -1.41 1.12
C SER A 485 -11.07 -0.85 0.15
N GLU A 486 -12.36 -0.97 0.51
CA GLU A 486 -13.34 0.12 0.36
C GLU A 486 -14.36 0.08 1.52
N GLU A 487 -15.18 1.13 1.65
CA GLU A 487 -15.73 1.65 2.92
C GLU A 487 -17.01 0.99 3.46
N LEU A 488 -17.26 1.17 4.76
CA LEU A 488 -18.58 1.66 5.26
C LEU A 488 -18.49 2.20 6.70
N LEU A 489 -19.32 3.21 7.03
CA LEU A 489 -19.30 3.93 8.31
C LEU A 489 -20.02 3.17 9.44
N THR A 490 -19.56 3.31 10.70
CA THR A 490 -20.38 3.84 11.83
C THR A 490 -19.65 3.92 13.20
N GLY A 491 -19.82 5.05 13.90
CA GLY A 491 -20.36 5.10 15.27
C GLY A 491 -19.59 4.59 16.52
N ARG A 492 -19.10 5.56 17.32
CA ARG A 492 -18.96 5.57 18.82
C ARG A 492 -17.91 4.69 19.54
N PHE A 493 -17.18 5.35 20.46
CA PHE A 493 -16.79 5.00 21.86
C PHE A 493 -16.80 3.52 22.32
N PRO A 494 -15.84 3.07 23.19
CA PRO A 494 -15.50 3.80 24.43
C PRO A 494 -14.07 3.63 25.03
N ASN A 495 -13.88 4.20 26.24
CA ASN A 495 -12.98 3.82 27.35
C ASN A 495 -11.46 3.63 27.14
N VAL A 496 -10.68 4.33 27.98
CA VAL A 496 -9.29 3.98 28.34
C VAL A 496 -9.25 3.67 29.84
N SER A 497 -8.67 2.52 30.21
CA SER A 497 -8.49 2.08 31.61
C SER A 497 -7.05 2.32 32.10
N GLN A 498 -6.86 2.26 33.42
CA GLN A 498 -5.63 2.66 34.13
C GLN A 498 -4.59 1.52 34.30
N ALA A 499 -3.30 1.85 34.14
CA ALA A 499 -2.14 1.36 34.89
C ALA A 499 -0.95 2.32 34.56
N ALA A 500 -0.20 2.95 35.49
CA ALA A 500 0.58 2.43 36.62
C ALA A 500 1.82 1.60 36.14
N PHE A 501 3.05 1.77 36.65
CA PHE A 501 3.58 2.34 37.90
C PHE A 501 5.00 2.94 37.71
N SER A 502 5.41 3.88 38.58
CA SER A 502 6.80 3.95 39.13
C SER A 502 6.88 4.90 40.35
N PRO A 503 7.85 4.75 41.28
CA PRO A 503 7.71 5.24 42.67
C PRO A 503 8.63 6.41 43.09
N CYS A 504 8.33 7.01 44.25
CA CYS A 504 9.10 8.10 44.86
C CYS A 504 10.13 7.63 45.91
N VAL A 505 11.27 8.32 46.00
CA VAL A 505 12.10 8.43 47.21
C VAL A 505 12.57 9.89 47.38
N ARG A 506 12.80 10.34 48.62
CA ARG A 506 13.21 11.71 49.03
C ARG A 506 14.74 11.76 49.39
N PRO A 507 15.26 12.75 50.16
CA PRO A 507 15.61 14.12 49.75
C PRO A 507 17.06 14.53 50.10
N ALA A 508 17.52 15.72 49.67
CA ALA A 508 18.65 16.43 50.29
C ALA A 508 18.62 17.95 49.99
N GLN A 509 19.51 18.72 50.62
CA GLN A 509 19.57 20.20 50.58
C GLN A 509 20.86 20.73 49.89
N ASN A 510 20.93 22.06 49.78
CA ASN A 510 22.13 22.92 49.70
C ASN A 510 22.75 23.30 48.34
N THR A 511 22.50 24.56 47.99
CA THR A 511 23.43 25.61 47.49
C THR A 511 24.24 25.43 46.19
N PRO A 512 24.26 26.43 45.29
CA PRO A 512 25.09 26.43 44.08
C PRO A 512 26.51 26.99 44.32
N VAL A 513 27.48 26.46 43.57
CA VAL A 513 28.78 27.11 43.30
C VAL A 513 29.09 26.92 41.82
N SER A 514 29.31 28.01 41.09
CA SER A 514 29.79 27.97 39.70
C SER A 514 31.32 28.14 39.68
N PRO A 515 32.08 27.35 38.90
CA PRO A 515 33.53 27.50 38.80
C PRO A 515 33.93 28.59 37.79
N GLU A 516 35.08 29.23 38.04
CA GLU A 516 35.77 30.11 37.09
C GLU A 516 36.47 29.31 35.97
N ALA A 517 36.77 29.96 34.84
CA ALA A 517 37.57 29.35 33.77
C ALA A 517 38.34 30.39 32.91
N PHE A 518 39.60 30.67 33.29
CA PHE A 518 40.70 31.22 32.44
C PHE A 518 40.53 32.66 31.89
N PRO A 519 41.63 33.45 31.81
CA PRO A 519 42.68 33.27 30.78
C PRO A 519 44.14 33.50 31.23
N ILE A 520 45.10 32.86 30.54
CA ILE A 520 46.58 33.07 30.50
C ILE A 520 47.17 31.85 29.73
N LEU A 521 48.12 31.92 28.78
CA LEU A 521 48.79 33.03 28.06
C LEU A 521 49.48 32.46 26.78
N LEU A 522 50.32 33.28 26.10
CA LEU A 522 51.33 32.95 25.07
C LEU A 522 50.88 32.64 23.62
N THR A 523 50.99 33.64 22.75
CA THR A 523 52.06 33.75 21.71
C THR A 523 52.01 35.19 21.15
N LEU A 524 53.02 36.03 21.37
CA LEU A 524 54.25 36.15 20.57
C LEU A 524 54.02 36.57 19.12
N SER A 525 53.76 37.86 18.90
CA SER A 525 54.63 38.72 18.08
C SER A 525 54.44 40.20 18.43
#